data_AF-A0A2G2BA13-F1
#
_entry.id   AF-A0A2G2BA13-F1
#
_cell.length_a   1.000
_cell.length_b   1.000
_cell.length_c   1.000
_cell.angle_alpha   90.00
_cell.angle_beta   90.00
_cell.angle_gamma   90.00
#
_symmetry.space_group_name_H-M   'P 1'
#
loop_
_entity.id
_entity.type
_entity.pdbx_description
1 polymer ?
#
loop_
_entity_poly.entity_id
_entity_poly.type
_entity_poly.pdbx_seq_one_letter_code
_entity_poly.pdbx_strand_id
1 'polypeptide(L)'
;MSLGLRLYLAAARRAGKSHDDGASKRLARPTGRLVWLHISDQQEVSSIQVLIRNLAEDLTEVSFLVTTPKNTHVETPFQECCDQPCLHLAAPADALRQVAEFLDHWQPSIAIWAGSALRPALVVEAHARAIPLLMLNARTRATVDGHSLWNKGVIRATLGLFNHILVSHETVKTRLLRQGADSIGIMTSGLLEENATTLFCDDRDRDAMAETLAARPVWLATCTDRTEEALIVTAHRAASRLSHRLLLVLAPKDTARGDDIARILTDDGWQVAQRSLDQEPDEHVQILIADTDDEMGLWLRIAPVCFMGNSLIKGATGCSPNAATSLGSAVLHGPFISKYILGYARLDTAGAAREVGNATQLAAAVQDLLAPDKAAEMAHAGWEISTSGAEAMDHAIALIYDVLNPQEAL
;
A
#
# COMPACT_ATOMS: atom_id res chain seq x y z
N MET A 1 -0.69 -31.20 18.13
CA MET A 1 -1.77 -30.96 17.14
C MET A 1 -3.14 -30.98 17.84
N SER A 2 -3.92 -29.90 17.78
CA SER A 2 -5.22 -29.77 18.47
C SER A 2 -6.32 -30.64 17.84
N LEU A 3 -7.39 -30.97 18.59
CA LEU A 3 -8.54 -31.71 18.06
C LEU A 3 -9.24 -30.95 16.92
N GLY A 4 -9.37 -29.63 17.06
CA GLY A 4 -9.95 -28.77 16.01
C GLY A 4 -9.16 -28.84 14.71
N LEU A 5 -7.82 -28.76 14.79
CA LEU A 5 -6.96 -28.89 13.61
C LEU A 5 -7.06 -30.29 12.97
N ARG A 6 -7.14 -31.36 13.77
CA ARG A 6 -7.37 -32.73 13.25
C ARG A 6 -8.68 -32.83 12.46
N LEU A 7 -9.77 -32.24 12.99
CA LEU A 7 -11.07 -32.23 12.31
C LEU A 7 -11.03 -31.40 11.03
N TYR A 8 -10.38 -30.24 11.06
CA TYR A 8 -10.16 -29.41 9.86
C TYR A 8 -9.42 -30.20 8.78
N LEU A 9 -8.27 -30.80 9.11
CA LEU A 9 -7.46 -31.58 8.17
C LEU A 9 -8.22 -32.81 7.63
N ALA A 10 -9.07 -33.43 8.45
CA ALA A 10 -9.94 -34.52 7.99
C ALA A 10 -10.98 -34.05 6.96
N ALA A 11 -11.55 -32.85 7.11
CA ALA A 11 -12.44 -32.24 6.13
C ALA A 11 -11.69 -31.86 4.85
N ALA A 12 -10.52 -31.20 4.98
CA ALA A 12 -9.65 -30.84 3.86
C ALA A 12 -9.22 -32.07 3.03
N ARG A 13 -9.00 -33.22 3.69
CA ARG A 13 -8.71 -34.51 3.02
C ARG A 13 -9.87 -34.99 2.15
N ARG A 14 -11.11 -34.74 2.55
CA ARG A 14 -12.32 -35.15 1.80
C ARG A 14 -12.57 -34.22 0.61
N ALA A 15 -12.37 -32.92 0.80
CA ALA A 15 -12.54 -31.91 -0.26
C ALA A 15 -11.65 -32.18 -1.48
N GLY A 16 -10.42 -32.66 -1.27
CA GLY A 16 -9.48 -33.01 -2.35
C GLY A 16 -9.85 -34.25 -3.18
N LYS A 17 -10.94 -34.96 -2.86
CA LYS A 17 -11.46 -36.08 -3.67
C LYS A 17 -12.47 -35.64 -4.74
N SER A 18 -13.00 -34.43 -4.64
CA SER A 18 -14.18 -33.98 -5.40
C SER A 18 -13.91 -32.90 -6.46
N HIS A 19 -12.67 -32.39 -6.55
CA HIS A 19 -12.28 -31.41 -7.58
C HIS A 19 -11.02 -31.89 -8.31
N ASP A 20 -11.24 -32.54 -9.44
CA ASP A 20 -10.26 -32.60 -10.53
C ASP A 20 -10.39 -31.29 -11.31
N ASP A 21 -9.84 -30.20 -10.75
CA ASP A 21 -9.62 -28.99 -11.53
C ASP A 21 -8.53 -29.37 -12.53
N GLY A 22 -9.00 -29.77 -13.72
CA GLY A 22 -8.23 -30.43 -14.75
C GLY A 22 -6.85 -29.83 -14.94
N ALA A 23 -5.88 -30.72 -15.14
CA ALA A 23 -4.48 -30.50 -15.45
C ALA A 23 -4.21 -29.25 -16.30
N SER A 24 -4.28 -28.08 -15.68
CA SER A 24 -3.80 -26.83 -16.24
C SER A 24 -2.30 -26.98 -16.31
N LYS A 25 -1.73 -26.85 -17.51
CA LYS A 25 -0.28 -26.87 -17.77
C LYS A 25 0.45 -26.26 -16.58
N ARG A 26 1.04 -27.11 -15.72
CA ARG A 26 1.78 -26.63 -14.56
C ARG A 26 2.95 -25.84 -15.13
N LEU A 27 2.98 -24.54 -14.83
CA LEU A 27 4.14 -23.71 -15.17
C LEU A 27 5.39 -24.41 -14.63
N ALA A 28 6.45 -24.41 -15.42
CA ALA A 28 7.72 -24.99 -14.99
C ALA A 28 8.22 -24.23 -13.76
N ARG A 29 8.62 -24.96 -12.71
CA ARG A 29 9.29 -24.38 -11.54
C ARG A 29 10.65 -23.82 -11.99
N PRO A 30 10.95 -22.54 -11.73
CA PRO A 30 12.29 -21.99 -11.96
C PRO A 30 13.38 -22.78 -11.21
N THR A 31 14.59 -22.80 -11.76
CA THR A 31 15.73 -23.44 -11.09
C THR A 31 16.23 -22.59 -9.94
N GLY A 32 16.76 -23.23 -8.88
CA GLY A 32 17.35 -22.52 -7.75
C GLY A 32 16.38 -22.30 -6.59
N ARG A 33 16.67 -21.24 -5.80
CA ARG A 33 15.91 -20.86 -4.60
C ARG A 33 14.62 -20.16 -5.02
N LEU A 34 13.51 -20.55 -4.39
CA LEU A 34 12.19 -20.00 -4.69
C LEU A 34 11.57 -19.39 -3.43
N VAL A 35 11.36 -18.08 -3.44
CA VAL A 35 10.63 -17.35 -2.41
C VAL A 35 9.15 -17.38 -2.76
N TRP A 36 8.34 -18.04 -1.94
CA TRP A 36 6.90 -18.09 -2.15
C TRP A 36 6.20 -17.05 -1.27
N LEU A 37 5.50 -16.10 -1.89
CA LEU A 37 4.70 -15.07 -1.24
C LEU A 37 3.21 -15.37 -1.43
N HIS A 38 2.52 -15.63 -0.32
CA HIS A 38 1.09 -15.83 -0.29
C HIS A 38 0.36 -14.59 0.21
N ILE A 39 -0.35 -13.91 -0.68
CA ILE A 39 -1.16 -12.74 -0.36
C ILE A 39 -2.57 -13.21 0.00
N SER A 40 -2.99 -12.96 1.24
CA SER A 40 -4.30 -13.39 1.74
C SER A 40 -5.39 -12.31 1.61
N ASP A 41 -5.00 -11.04 1.41
CA ASP A 41 -5.89 -9.88 1.32
C ASP A 41 -5.43 -8.93 0.20
N GLN A 42 -6.38 -8.31 -0.49
CA GLN A 42 -6.15 -7.32 -1.55
C GLN A 42 -5.26 -6.16 -1.09
N GLN A 43 -5.35 -5.77 0.19
CA GLN A 43 -4.60 -4.63 0.74
C GLN A 43 -3.09 -4.87 0.83
N GLU A 44 -2.62 -6.10 0.68
CA GLU A 44 -1.18 -6.45 0.79
C GLU A 44 -0.47 -6.50 -0.57
N VAL A 45 -1.19 -6.28 -1.68
CA VAL A 45 -0.62 -6.41 -3.03
C VAL A 45 0.54 -5.43 -3.24
N SER A 46 0.36 -4.15 -2.91
CA SER A 46 1.38 -3.11 -3.13
C SER A 46 2.61 -3.29 -2.23
N SER A 47 2.41 -3.62 -0.95
CA SER A 47 3.52 -3.86 -0.02
C SER A 47 4.37 -5.06 -0.46
N ILE A 48 3.74 -6.12 -0.98
CA ILE A 48 4.46 -7.28 -1.50
C ILE A 48 5.17 -6.99 -2.83
N GLN A 49 4.64 -6.12 -3.69
CA GLN A 49 5.37 -5.68 -4.88
C GLN A 49 6.66 -4.92 -4.52
N VAL A 50 6.61 -4.04 -3.51
CA VAL A 50 7.81 -3.36 -2.99
C VAL A 50 8.78 -4.34 -2.36
N LEU A 51 8.29 -5.28 -1.55
CA LEU A 51 9.14 -6.32 -0.96
C LEU A 51 9.87 -7.13 -2.03
N ILE A 52 9.20 -7.49 -3.13
CA ILE A 52 9.83 -8.21 -4.26
C ILE A 52 10.90 -7.35 -4.92
N ARG A 53 10.63 -6.06 -5.19
CA ARG A 53 11.63 -5.12 -5.73
C ARG A 53 12.90 -5.08 -4.87
N ASN A 54 12.74 -4.83 -3.58
CA ASN A 54 13.89 -4.70 -2.68
C ASN A 54 14.64 -6.03 -2.52
N LEU A 55 13.93 -7.16 -2.38
CA LEU A 55 14.59 -8.48 -2.32
C LEU A 55 15.32 -8.81 -3.62
N ALA A 56 14.82 -8.39 -4.77
CA ALA A 56 15.43 -8.62 -6.07
C ALA A 56 16.71 -7.81 -6.28
N GLU A 57 16.83 -6.62 -5.67
CA GLU A 57 18.06 -5.82 -5.74
C GLU A 57 19.24 -6.55 -5.06
N ASP A 58 18.97 -7.17 -3.92
CA ASP A 58 20.00 -7.76 -3.06
C ASP A 58 20.13 -9.30 -3.23
N LEU A 59 19.09 -10.01 -3.72
CA LEU A 59 19.12 -11.46 -4.06
C LEU A 59 19.05 -11.68 -5.57
N THR A 60 20.21 -11.83 -6.20
CA THR A 60 20.29 -12.06 -7.66
C THR A 60 19.97 -13.51 -8.07
N GLU A 61 20.10 -14.48 -7.16
CA GLU A 61 19.88 -15.91 -7.43
C GLU A 61 18.58 -16.49 -6.82
N VAL A 62 17.53 -15.67 -6.71
CA VAL A 62 16.19 -16.13 -6.27
C VAL A 62 15.14 -15.93 -7.35
N SER A 63 14.13 -16.79 -7.34
CA SER A 63 12.90 -16.61 -8.09
C SER A 63 11.74 -16.38 -7.14
N PHE A 64 10.69 -15.74 -7.61
CA PHE A 64 9.50 -15.43 -6.83
C PHE A 64 8.27 -16.18 -7.36
N LEU A 65 7.51 -16.75 -6.44
CA LEU A 65 6.17 -17.26 -6.71
C LEU A 65 5.19 -16.47 -5.85
N VAL A 66 4.25 -15.77 -6.47
CA VAL A 66 3.20 -15.03 -5.79
C VAL A 66 1.88 -15.78 -5.97
N THR A 67 1.17 -16.03 -4.87
CA THR A 67 -0.18 -16.57 -4.91
C THR A 67 -1.21 -15.67 -4.25
N THR A 68 -2.33 -15.46 -4.94
CA THR A 68 -3.46 -14.63 -4.46
C THR A 68 -4.78 -15.40 -4.53
N PRO A 69 -5.84 -14.96 -3.84
CA PRO A 69 -7.21 -15.35 -4.18
C PRO A 69 -7.52 -15.13 -5.68
N LYS A 70 -8.43 -15.94 -6.25
CA LYS A 70 -8.77 -15.90 -7.69
C LYS A 70 -9.29 -14.53 -8.17
N ASN A 71 -9.90 -13.75 -7.29
CA ASN A 71 -10.53 -12.46 -7.63
C ASN A 71 -9.71 -11.25 -7.13
N THR A 72 -8.43 -11.45 -6.78
CA THR A 72 -7.54 -10.35 -6.39
C THR A 72 -7.20 -9.50 -7.61
N HIS A 73 -7.39 -8.19 -7.50
CA HIS A 73 -7.04 -7.24 -8.54
C HIS A 73 -5.56 -6.88 -8.44
N VAL A 74 -4.83 -7.03 -9.53
CA VAL A 74 -3.39 -6.72 -9.61
C VAL A 74 -3.23 -5.77 -10.80
N GLU A 75 -3.05 -4.49 -10.49
CA GLU A 75 -2.94 -3.41 -11.49
C GLU A 75 -1.61 -3.51 -12.24
N THR A 76 -0.50 -3.56 -11.49
CA THR A 76 0.84 -3.83 -12.02
C THR A 76 1.17 -5.31 -11.86
N PRO A 77 1.40 -6.07 -12.95
CA PRO A 77 1.81 -7.46 -12.87
C PRO A 77 3.05 -7.66 -11.99
N PHE A 78 3.10 -8.73 -11.19
CA PHE A 78 4.26 -9.04 -10.36
C PHE A 78 5.53 -9.30 -11.19
N GLN A 79 5.37 -9.71 -12.46
CA GLN A 79 6.43 -9.89 -13.44
C GLN A 79 7.18 -8.59 -13.75
N GLU A 80 6.55 -7.42 -13.56
CA GLU A 80 7.17 -6.12 -13.81
C GLU A 80 7.90 -5.58 -12.57
N CYS A 81 7.87 -6.31 -11.46
CA CYS A 81 8.54 -5.89 -10.22
C CYS A 81 10.05 -6.14 -10.24
N CYS A 82 10.57 -7.05 -11.06
CA CYS A 82 11.98 -7.38 -11.10
C CYS A 82 12.35 -8.13 -12.39
N ASP A 83 13.64 -8.20 -12.72
CA ASP A 83 14.15 -8.97 -13.87
C ASP A 83 14.22 -10.48 -13.60
N GLN A 84 14.22 -10.89 -12.32
CA GLN A 84 14.21 -12.29 -11.91
C GLN A 84 12.88 -12.97 -12.26
N PRO A 85 12.86 -14.31 -12.44
CA PRO A 85 11.61 -15.04 -12.66
C PRO A 85 10.61 -14.81 -11.53
N CYS A 86 9.54 -14.09 -11.83
CA CYS A 86 8.45 -13.78 -10.91
C CYS A 86 7.13 -14.32 -11.49
N LEU A 87 6.54 -15.32 -10.84
CA LEU A 87 5.32 -15.97 -11.30
C LEU A 87 4.14 -15.58 -10.42
N HIS A 88 2.98 -15.31 -11.02
CA HIS A 88 1.74 -15.03 -10.29
C HIS A 88 0.65 -16.03 -10.65
N LEU A 89 0.06 -16.68 -9.64
CA LEU A 89 -0.99 -17.69 -9.80
C LEU A 89 -2.06 -17.54 -8.72
N ALA A 90 -3.23 -18.13 -8.96
CA ALA A 90 -4.19 -18.32 -7.88
C ALA A 90 -3.64 -19.31 -6.84
N ALA A 91 -3.88 -19.05 -5.55
CA ALA A 91 -3.54 -19.98 -4.49
C ALA A 91 -4.29 -21.31 -4.64
N PRO A 92 -3.65 -22.46 -4.31
CA PRO A 92 -4.36 -23.74 -4.32
C PRO A 92 -5.52 -23.70 -3.31
N ALA A 93 -6.57 -24.49 -3.55
CA ALA A 93 -7.58 -24.64 -2.52
C ALA A 93 -6.94 -25.30 -1.27
N ASP A 94 -7.47 -25.00 -0.08
CA ASP A 94 -6.94 -25.55 1.18
C ASP A 94 -7.35 -27.02 1.41
N ALA A 95 -7.20 -27.83 0.37
CA ALA A 95 -7.45 -29.26 0.33
C ALA A 95 -6.13 -30.02 0.26
N LEU A 96 -5.92 -30.97 1.18
CA LEU A 96 -4.62 -31.62 1.39
C LEU A 96 -3.96 -32.19 0.13
N ARG A 97 -4.74 -32.76 -0.80
CA ARG A 97 -4.20 -33.29 -2.06
C ARG A 97 -3.62 -32.17 -2.94
N GLN A 98 -4.39 -31.10 -3.15
CA GLN A 98 -3.97 -29.98 -4.00
C GLN A 98 -2.81 -29.22 -3.36
N VAL A 99 -2.84 -29.06 -2.03
CA VAL A 99 -1.75 -28.50 -1.24
C VAL A 99 -0.47 -29.33 -1.40
N ALA A 100 -0.55 -30.66 -1.24
CA ALA A 100 0.61 -31.53 -1.40
C ALA A 100 1.17 -31.46 -2.83
N GLU A 101 0.30 -31.56 -3.84
CA GLU A 101 0.71 -31.44 -5.25
C GLU A 101 1.34 -30.07 -5.58
N PHE A 102 0.85 -28.99 -4.95
CA PHE A 102 1.42 -27.65 -5.08
C PHE A 102 2.82 -27.57 -4.46
N LEU A 103 2.97 -28.01 -3.21
CA LEU A 103 4.25 -27.93 -2.50
C LEU A 103 5.30 -28.89 -3.08
N ASP A 104 4.89 -30.07 -3.54
CA ASP A 104 5.79 -31.05 -4.17
C ASP A 104 6.31 -30.55 -5.52
N HIS A 105 5.49 -29.78 -6.26
CA HIS A 105 5.88 -29.16 -7.53
C HIS A 105 6.78 -27.93 -7.32
N TRP A 106 6.39 -27.01 -6.43
CA TRP A 106 7.07 -25.71 -6.28
C TRP A 106 8.27 -25.72 -5.34
N GLN A 107 8.31 -26.61 -4.34
CA GLN A 107 9.44 -26.77 -3.41
C GLN A 107 10.08 -25.43 -2.99
N PRO A 108 9.30 -24.53 -2.35
CA PRO A 108 9.80 -23.22 -1.99
C PRO A 108 10.84 -23.31 -0.88
N SER A 109 11.83 -22.42 -0.92
CA SER A 109 12.88 -22.28 0.10
C SER A 109 12.37 -21.56 1.35
N ILE A 110 11.35 -20.71 1.19
CA ILE A 110 10.68 -19.95 2.25
C ILE A 110 9.24 -19.66 1.80
N ALA A 111 8.31 -19.61 2.75
CA ALA A 111 6.92 -19.23 2.53
C ALA A 111 6.58 -17.99 3.38
N ILE A 112 6.22 -16.90 2.70
CA ILE A 112 5.89 -15.60 3.30
C ILE A 112 4.39 -15.36 3.16
N TRP A 113 3.71 -15.14 4.28
CA TRP A 113 2.27 -14.93 4.34
C TRP A 113 1.96 -13.45 4.58
N ALA A 114 1.34 -12.79 3.63
CA ALA A 114 0.92 -11.40 3.76
C ALA A 114 -0.55 -11.34 4.19
N GLY A 115 -0.81 -10.79 5.38
CA GLY A 115 -2.13 -10.70 5.98
C GLY A 115 -2.49 -11.88 6.91
N SER A 116 -3.74 -11.93 7.38
CA SER A 116 -4.16 -12.75 8.54
C SER A 116 -5.15 -13.87 8.23
N ALA A 117 -5.46 -14.07 6.96
CA ALA A 117 -6.31 -15.16 6.51
C ALA A 117 -5.48 -16.45 6.41
N LEU A 118 -5.66 -17.33 7.39
CA LEU A 118 -4.96 -18.60 7.49
C LEU A 118 -5.56 -19.63 6.54
N ARG A 119 -4.68 -20.45 5.95
CA ARG A 119 -5.00 -21.69 5.25
C ARG A 119 -4.38 -22.87 6.00
N PRO A 120 -5.07 -23.45 7.00
CA PRO A 120 -4.47 -24.41 7.91
C PRO A 120 -3.87 -25.64 7.23
N ALA A 121 -4.47 -26.18 6.15
CA ALA A 121 -3.91 -27.35 5.49
C ALA A 121 -2.58 -27.00 4.80
N LEU A 122 -2.54 -25.87 4.11
CA LEU A 122 -1.36 -25.33 3.43
C LEU A 122 -0.22 -25.00 4.40
N VAL A 123 -0.51 -24.34 5.53
CA VAL A 123 0.49 -24.04 6.57
C VAL A 123 1.03 -25.31 7.23
N VAL A 124 0.15 -26.28 7.57
CA VAL A 124 0.58 -27.55 8.19
C VAL A 124 1.46 -28.36 7.25
N GLU A 125 1.10 -28.46 5.98
CA GLU A 125 1.85 -29.23 4.98
C GLU A 125 3.18 -28.56 4.61
N ALA A 126 3.25 -27.22 4.63
CA ALA A 126 4.50 -26.49 4.45
C ALA A 126 5.44 -26.71 5.64
N HIS A 127 4.93 -26.58 6.87
CA HIS A 127 5.69 -26.84 8.09
C HIS A 127 6.19 -28.29 8.15
N ALA A 128 5.36 -29.27 7.77
CA ALA A 128 5.75 -30.68 7.73
C ALA A 128 6.88 -30.99 6.73
N ARG A 129 7.05 -30.14 5.70
CA ARG A 129 8.16 -30.18 4.74
C ARG A 129 9.37 -29.35 5.18
N ALA A 130 9.37 -28.84 6.41
CA ALA A 130 10.39 -27.96 6.95
C ALA A 130 10.62 -26.67 6.13
N ILE A 131 9.58 -26.19 5.43
CA ILE A 131 9.62 -24.90 4.76
C ILE A 131 9.45 -23.81 5.83
N PRO A 132 10.40 -22.87 5.98
CA PRO A 132 10.27 -21.75 6.91
C PRO A 132 9.05 -20.90 6.56
N LEU A 133 8.25 -20.57 7.58
CA LEU A 133 6.99 -19.85 7.47
C LEU A 133 7.10 -18.49 8.17
N LEU A 134 6.98 -17.42 7.40
CA LEU A 134 6.96 -16.05 7.89
C LEU A 134 5.57 -15.47 7.68
N MET A 135 5.09 -14.65 8.61
CA MET A 135 3.87 -13.87 8.45
C MET A 135 4.19 -12.39 8.55
N LEU A 136 3.81 -11.63 7.54
CA LEU A 136 3.96 -10.18 7.45
C LEU A 136 2.58 -9.51 7.57
N ASN A 137 2.57 -8.29 8.11
CA ASN A 137 1.35 -7.50 8.33
C ASN A 137 0.24 -8.28 9.05
N ALA A 138 0.63 -9.09 10.05
CA ALA A 138 -0.33 -9.83 10.84
C ALA A 138 -1.22 -8.84 11.62
N ARG A 139 -2.53 -9.07 11.57
CA ARG A 139 -3.57 -8.21 12.12
C ARG A 139 -4.07 -8.75 13.46
N THR A 140 -4.83 -7.91 14.15
CA THR A 140 -5.45 -8.21 15.47
C THR A 140 -6.16 -9.58 15.54
N ARG A 141 -6.74 -10.04 14.44
CA ARG A 141 -7.52 -11.27 14.40
C ARG A 141 -7.06 -12.13 13.23
N ALA A 142 -6.44 -13.25 13.55
CA ALA A 142 -6.29 -14.33 12.59
C ALA A 142 -7.67 -14.94 12.29
N THR A 143 -7.91 -15.20 11.01
CA THR A 143 -9.13 -15.86 10.52
C THR A 143 -8.74 -17.12 9.78
N VAL A 144 -9.69 -18.04 9.59
CA VAL A 144 -9.51 -19.18 8.68
C VAL A 144 -10.39 -18.90 7.47
N ASP A 145 -9.80 -18.94 6.28
CA ASP A 145 -10.54 -18.69 5.04
C ASP A 145 -11.76 -19.60 4.93
N GLY A 146 -12.93 -19.02 4.64
CA GLY A 146 -14.18 -19.75 4.40
C GLY A 146 -14.87 -20.38 5.62
N HIS A 147 -14.34 -20.24 6.85
CA HIS A 147 -14.92 -20.91 8.03
C HIS A 147 -14.97 -20.00 9.29
N SER A 148 -16.17 -19.80 9.85
CA SER A 148 -16.43 -18.86 10.97
C SER A 148 -16.58 -19.54 12.35
N LEU A 149 -16.95 -20.82 12.41
CA LEU A 149 -17.58 -21.38 13.62
C LEU A 149 -16.66 -22.24 14.53
N TRP A 150 -15.43 -22.60 14.14
CA TRP A 150 -14.62 -23.62 14.83
C TRP A 150 -13.15 -23.23 15.03
N ASN A 151 -12.90 -21.96 15.36
CA ASN A 151 -11.65 -21.33 14.92
C ASN A 151 -10.54 -21.28 15.98
N LYS A 152 -10.82 -21.24 17.29
CA LYS A 152 -9.76 -20.92 18.27
C LYS A 152 -8.65 -21.97 18.33
N GLY A 153 -9.01 -23.26 18.38
CA GLY A 153 -8.03 -24.35 18.44
C GLY A 153 -7.29 -24.59 17.12
N VAL A 154 -7.92 -24.24 15.98
CA VAL A 154 -7.30 -24.29 14.65
C VAL A 154 -6.33 -23.12 14.50
N ILE A 155 -6.79 -21.89 14.71
CA ILE A 155 -5.99 -20.66 14.69
C ILE A 155 -4.76 -20.82 15.57
N ARG A 156 -4.93 -21.22 16.84
CA ARG A 156 -3.79 -21.42 17.77
C ARG A 156 -2.78 -22.42 17.22
N ALA A 157 -3.25 -23.56 16.73
CA ALA A 157 -2.37 -24.61 16.25
C ALA A 157 -1.69 -24.24 14.93
N THR A 158 -2.30 -23.37 14.10
CA THR A 158 -1.75 -22.91 12.82
C THR A 158 -0.82 -21.72 13.01
N LEU A 159 -1.18 -20.73 13.85
CA LEU A 159 -0.31 -19.59 14.17
C LEU A 159 1.00 -20.04 14.82
N GLY A 160 0.96 -21.06 15.68
CA GLY A 160 2.16 -21.61 16.31
C GLY A 160 3.11 -22.37 15.36
N LEU A 161 2.81 -22.46 14.06
CA LEU A 161 3.70 -23.07 13.06
C LEU A 161 4.54 -22.06 12.28
N PHE A 162 4.25 -20.77 12.42
CA PHE A 162 5.06 -19.72 11.83
C PHE A 162 6.34 -19.54 12.64
N ASN A 163 7.48 -19.54 11.95
CA ASN A 163 8.79 -19.27 12.52
C ASN A 163 8.87 -17.82 13.02
N HIS A 164 8.37 -16.89 12.20
CA HIS A 164 8.32 -15.48 12.53
C HIS A 164 6.97 -14.85 12.16
N ILE A 165 6.50 -13.95 13.02
CA ILE A 165 5.28 -13.17 12.81
C ILE A 165 5.63 -11.71 13.07
N LEU A 166 5.58 -10.90 12.02
CA LEU A 166 5.79 -9.46 12.07
C LEU A 166 4.44 -8.76 12.19
N VAL A 167 4.32 -7.90 13.21
CA VAL A 167 3.13 -7.11 13.47
C VAL A 167 3.42 -5.62 13.46
N SER A 168 2.38 -4.84 13.19
CA SER A 168 2.48 -3.37 13.16
C SER A 168 2.67 -2.73 14.53
N HIS A 169 2.00 -3.23 15.57
CA HIS A 169 2.00 -2.61 16.89
C HIS A 169 1.95 -3.65 18.03
N GLU A 170 2.41 -3.25 19.21
CA GLU A 170 2.46 -4.11 20.41
C GLU A 170 1.07 -4.59 20.87
N THR A 171 0.02 -3.80 20.60
CA THR A 171 -1.36 -4.19 20.87
C THR A 171 -1.79 -5.37 20.00
N VAL A 172 -1.32 -5.44 18.75
CA VAL A 172 -1.56 -6.57 17.84
C VAL A 172 -0.77 -7.79 18.31
N LYS A 173 0.52 -7.62 18.66
CA LYS A 173 1.37 -8.67 19.25
C LYS A 173 0.69 -9.32 20.45
N THR A 174 0.27 -8.51 21.42
CA THR A 174 -0.43 -8.98 22.63
C THR A 174 -1.68 -9.80 22.31
N ARG A 175 -2.44 -9.41 21.28
CA ARG A 175 -3.65 -10.13 20.86
C ARG A 175 -3.32 -11.45 20.17
N LEU A 176 -2.32 -11.48 19.30
CA LEU A 176 -1.89 -12.71 18.61
C LEU A 176 -1.26 -13.72 19.58
N LEU A 177 -0.49 -13.26 20.57
CA LEU A 177 -0.01 -14.09 21.68
C LEU A 177 -1.16 -14.80 22.39
N ARG A 178 -2.25 -14.07 22.70
CA ARG A 178 -3.47 -14.65 23.29
C ARG A 178 -4.19 -15.63 22.36
N GLN A 179 -4.03 -15.48 21.04
CA GLN A 179 -4.58 -16.40 20.04
C GLN A 179 -3.69 -17.64 19.83
N GLY A 180 -2.46 -17.63 20.35
CA GLY A 180 -1.56 -18.78 20.35
C GLY A 180 -0.38 -18.69 19.40
N ALA A 181 -0.04 -17.49 18.92
CA ALA A 181 1.26 -17.23 18.31
C ALA A 181 2.40 -17.56 19.30
N ASP A 182 3.53 -18.04 18.78
CA ASP A 182 4.72 -18.26 19.59
C ASP A 182 5.31 -16.92 20.05
N SER A 183 5.64 -16.81 21.33
CA SER A 183 6.27 -15.62 21.91
C SER A 183 7.68 -15.36 21.42
N ILE A 184 8.39 -16.40 20.98
CA ILE A 184 9.77 -16.27 20.48
C ILE A 184 9.76 -15.70 19.06
N GLY A 185 8.83 -16.15 18.21
CA GLY A 185 8.77 -15.76 16.80
C GLY A 185 8.05 -14.44 16.51
N ILE A 186 7.31 -13.86 17.46
CA ILE A 186 6.50 -12.66 17.21
C ILE A 186 7.21 -11.35 17.57
N MET A 187 7.32 -10.48 16.57
CA MET A 187 8.09 -9.24 16.61
C MET A 187 7.23 -8.07 16.15
N THR A 188 7.39 -6.93 16.82
CA THR A 188 6.76 -5.67 16.42
C THR A 188 7.74 -4.94 15.52
N SER A 189 7.45 -4.87 14.22
CA SER A 189 8.32 -4.26 13.20
C SER A 189 7.73 -2.97 12.62
N GLY A 190 6.43 -2.73 12.79
CA GLY A 190 5.71 -1.70 12.03
C GLY A 190 4.91 -2.32 10.87
N LEU A 191 4.10 -1.50 10.20
CA LEU A 191 3.31 -1.96 9.05
C LEU A 191 4.16 -1.85 7.79
N LEU A 192 4.31 -2.96 7.05
CA LEU A 192 4.96 -2.96 5.75
C LEU A 192 3.99 -2.32 4.76
N GLU A 193 4.36 -1.18 4.22
CA GLU A 193 3.57 -0.46 3.24
C GLU A 193 4.39 -0.23 1.96
N GLU A 194 3.77 0.40 0.98
CA GLU A 194 4.51 0.89 -0.17
C GLU A 194 5.55 1.92 0.31
N ASN A 195 6.82 1.76 -0.07
CA ASN A 195 7.84 2.69 0.37
C ASN A 195 7.53 4.11 -0.13
N ALA A 196 7.97 5.09 0.65
CA ALA A 196 8.09 6.47 0.23
C ALA A 196 8.96 6.55 -1.03
N THR A 197 8.36 6.66 -2.21
CA THR A 197 9.15 6.95 -3.41
C THR A 197 9.75 8.34 -3.24
N THR A 198 11.07 8.45 -3.21
CA THR A 198 11.75 9.75 -3.39
C THR A 198 11.51 10.19 -4.81
N LEU A 199 10.36 10.82 -5.05
CA LEU A 199 10.03 11.35 -6.36
C LEU A 199 11.10 12.37 -6.74
N PHE A 200 11.66 12.16 -7.94
CA PHE A 200 12.64 13.05 -8.52
C PHE A 200 12.10 14.47 -8.56
N CYS A 201 12.99 15.43 -8.34
CA CYS A 201 12.71 16.85 -8.44
C CYS A 201 14.03 17.52 -8.82
N ASP A 202 14.05 18.27 -9.91
CA ASP A 202 15.18 19.13 -10.24
C ASP A 202 15.21 20.29 -9.24
N ASP A 203 16.30 20.43 -8.49
CA ASP A 203 16.47 21.49 -7.50
C ASP A 203 16.39 22.89 -8.12
N ARG A 204 16.83 23.05 -9.38
CA ARG A 204 16.76 24.35 -10.09
C ARG A 204 15.33 24.73 -10.41
N ASP A 205 14.53 23.78 -10.88
CA ASP A 205 13.12 24.01 -11.18
C ASP A 205 12.33 24.29 -9.91
N ARG A 206 12.66 23.59 -8.82
CA ARG A 206 12.11 23.89 -7.49
C ARG A 206 12.43 25.31 -7.04
N ASP A 207 13.70 25.70 -7.10
CA ASP A 207 14.13 27.02 -6.63
C ASP A 207 13.52 28.13 -7.51
N ALA A 208 13.48 27.95 -8.83
CA ALA A 208 12.83 28.88 -9.75
C ALA A 208 11.32 29.00 -9.48
N MET A 209 10.61 27.88 -9.29
CA MET A 209 9.19 27.90 -8.95
C MET A 209 8.94 28.56 -7.58
N ALA A 210 9.79 28.30 -6.58
CA ALA A 210 9.70 28.94 -5.28
C ALA A 210 9.90 30.47 -5.36
N GLU A 211 10.84 30.93 -6.21
CA GLU A 211 11.05 32.35 -6.50
C GLU A 211 9.83 32.97 -7.20
N THR A 212 9.29 32.32 -8.23
CA THR A 212 8.06 32.74 -8.94
C THR A 212 6.88 32.90 -7.98
N LEU A 213 6.73 31.95 -7.05
CA LEU A 213 5.65 31.99 -6.07
C LEU A 213 5.87 33.06 -5.00
N ALA A 214 7.11 33.43 -4.66
CA ALA A 214 7.42 34.50 -3.73
C ALA A 214 6.62 34.43 -2.40
N ALA A 215 6.61 33.26 -1.76
CA ALA A 215 5.85 32.95 -0.53
C ALA A 215 4.31 33.03 -0.66
N ARG A 216 3.79 33.00 -1.89
CA ARG A 216 2.37 32.82 -2.19
C ARG A 216 1.86 31.50 -1.57
N PRO A 217 0.71 31.51 -0.87
CA PRO A 217 0.14 30.26 -0.36
C PRO A 217 -0.26 29.33 -1.50
N VAL A 218 0.21 28.08 -1.44
CA VAL A 218 -0.08 27.03 -2.42
C VAL A 218 -0.66 25.81 -1.71
N TRP A 219 -1.62 25.16 -2.36
CA TRP A 219 -2.03 23.81 -2.01
C TRP A 219 -2.18 22.98 -3.28
N LEU A 220 -1.94 21.69 -3.17
CA LEU A 220 -2.00 20.72 -4.25
C LEU A 220 -3.27 19.88 -4.12
N ALA A 221 -3.95 19.65 -5.24
CA ALA A 221 -4.89 18.55 -5.38
C ALA A 221 -4.31 17.58 -6.42
N THR A 222 -3.92 16.38 -5.98
CA THR A 222 -3.25 15.39 -6.82
C THR A 222 -4.11 14.17 -7.08
N CYS A 223 -3.85 13.47 -8.18
CA CYS A 223 -4.62 12.32 -8.64
C CYS A 223 -6.12 12.58 -8.75
N THR A 224 -6.50 13.80 -9.15
CA THR A 224 -7.92 14.17 -9.20
C THR A 224 -8.63 13.42 -10.32
N ASP A 225 -9.86 12.97 -10.06
CA ASP A 225 -10.75 12.42 -11.08
C ASP A 225 -11.66 13.52 -11.67
N ARG A 226 -12.10 13.34 -12.92
CA ARG A 226 -13.04 14.24 -13.60
C ARG A 226 -14.27 14.57 -12.75
N THR A 227 -14.74 13.59 -11.99
CA THR A 227 -15.95 13.72 -11.17
C THR A 227 -15.74 14.53 -9.88
N GLU A 228 -14.49 14.83 -9.51
CA GLU A 228 -14.12 15.54 -8.28
C GLU A 228 -13.71 16.99 -8.50
N GLU A 229 -13.16 17.30 -9.68
CA GLU A 229 -12.55 18.60 -10.01
C GLU A 229 -13.49 19.78 -9.71
N ALA A 230 -14.78 19.67 -10.05
CA ALA A 230 -15.76 20.71 -9.75
C ALA A 230 -15.93 20.99 -8.24
N LEU A 231 -15.85 19.95 -7.41
CA LEU A 231 -15.94 20.06 -5.94
C LEU A 231 -14.66 20.70 -5.38
N ILE A 232 -13.50 20.29 -5.88
CA ILE A 232 -12.18 20.84 -5.51
C ILE A 232 -12.11 22.33 -5.85
N VAL A 233 -12.55 22.72 -7.05
CA VAL A 233 -12.58 24.12 -7.51
C VAL A 233 -13.57 24.95 -6.69
N THR A 234 -14.72 24.37 -6.33
CA THR A 234 -15.67 25.01 -5.40
C THR A 234 -15.04 25.28 -4.04
N ALA A 235 -14.28 24.31 -3.52
CA ALA A 235 -13.55 24.45 -2.27
C ALA A 235 -12.46 25.54 -2.38
N HIS A 236 -11.72 25.57 -3.49
CA HIS A 236 -10.73 26.60 -3.79
C HIS A 236 -11.37 28.00 -3.78
N ARG A 237 -12.51 28.19 -4.46
CA ARG A 237 -13.24 29.46 -4.49
C ARG A 237 -13.63 29.94 -3.10
N ALA A 238 -14.04 29.03 -2.22
CA ALA A 238 -14.36 29.37 -0.84
C ALA A 238 -13.10 29.69 -0.01
N ALA A 239 -12.02 28.92 -0.18
CA ALA A 239 -10.74 29.13 0.48
C ALA A 239 -10.11 30.48 0.12
N SER A 240 -10.11 30.84 -1.16
CA SER A 240 -9.50 32.08 -1.69
C SER A 240 -10.17 33.36 -1.18
N ARG A 241 -11.36 33.31 -0.58
CA ARG A 241 -12.00 34.48 0.05
C ARG A 241 -11.21 35.01 1.26
N LEU A 242 -10.47 34.13 1.96
CA LEU A 242 -9.62 34.52 3.09
C LEU A 242 -8.17 34.76 2.66
N SER A 243 -7.75 34.18 1.55
CA SER A 243 -6.42 34.35 0.97
C SER A 243 -6.53 34.61 -0.54
N HIS A 244 -6.59 35.89 -0.92
CA HIS A 244 -6.81 36.30 -2.31
C HIS A 244 -5.68 35.87 -3.25
N ARG A 245 -4.49 35.60 -2.70
CA ARG A 245 -3.33 35.09 -3.43
C ARG A 245 -3.22 33.56 -3.34
N LEU A 246 -4.22 32.83 -2.87
CA LEU A 246 -4.14 31.36 -2.84
C LEU A 246 -4.00 30.82 -4.27
N LEU A 247 -3.04 29.91 -4.50
CA LEU A 247 -2.89 29.14 -5.74
C LEU A 247 -3.31 27.70 -5.49
N LEU A 248 -4.16 27.16 -6.34
CA LEU A 248 -4.38 25.72 -6.44
C LEU A 248 -3.46 25.14 -7.53
N VAL A 249 -2.61 24.19 -7.18
CA VAL A 249 -2.00 23.29 -8.17
C VAL A 249 -2.93 22.09 -8.32
N LEU A 250 -3.45 21.88 -9.53
CA LEU A 250 -4.37 20.78 -9.84
C LEU A 250 -3.65 19.77 -10.73
N ALA A 251 -3.31 18.61 -10.18
CA ALA A 251 -2.66 17.52 -10.89
C ALA A 251 -3.67 16.37 -11.14
N PRO A 252 -4.23 16.25 -12.36
CA PRO A 252 -5.18 15.19 -12.67
C PRO A 252 -4.50 13.83 -12.70
N LYS A 253 -5.27 12.76 -12.41
CA LYS A 253 -4.76 11.39 -12.57
C LYS A 253 -4.41 11.06 -14.03
N ASP A 254 -5.16 11.63 -14.97
CA ASP A 254 -4.96 11.49 -16.40
C ASP A 254 -4.46 12.84 -16.95
N THR A 255 -3.14 12.93 -17.13
CA THR A 255 -2.43 14.15 -17.58
C THR A 255 -2.84 14.58 -18.98
N ALA A 256 -3.31 13.66 -19.84
CA ALA A 256 -3.82 13.98 -21.17
C ALA A 256 -5.08 14.87 -21.15
N ARG A 257 -5.69 15.08 -19.97
CA ARG A 257 -6.86 15.96 -19.80
C ARG A 257 -6.52 17.42 -19.53
N GLY A 258 -5.24 17.82 -19.55
CA GLY A 258 -4.82 19.21 -19.28
C GLY A 258 -5.65 20.25 -20.05
N ASP A 259 -5.73 20.13 -21.38
CA ASP A 259 -6.47 21.07 -22.25
C ASP A 259 -7.97 21.13 -21.93
N ASP A 260 -8.57 19.96 -21.66
CA ASP A 260 -9.99 19.84 -21.31
C ASP A 260 -10.29 20.57 -19.99
N ILE A 261 -9.44 20.38 -19.00
CA ILE A 261 -9.54 21.02 -17.69
C ILE A 261 -9.33 22.53 -17.82
N ALA A 262 -8.29 22.97 -18.54
CA ALA A 262 -7.98 24.37 -18.77
C ALA A 262 -9.17 25.12 -19.38
N ARG A 263 -9.79 24.53 -20.40
CA ARG A 263 -11.00 25.08 -21.03
C ARG A 263 -12.17 25.19 -20.04
N ILE A 264 -12.48 24.12 -19.30
CA ILE A 264 -13.58 24.12 -18.33
C ILE A 264 -13.38 25.19 -17.24
N LEU A 265 -12.17 25.33 -16.72
CA LEU A 265 -11.85 26.31 -15.69
C LEU A 265 -11.89 27.74 -16.22
N THR A 266 -11.38 27.97 -17.43
CA THR A 266 -11.43 29.30 -18.07
C THR A 266 -12.88 29.72 -18.36
N ASP A 267 -13.72 28.79 -18.83
CA ASP A 267 -15.16 29.01 -19.05
C ASP A 267 -15.91 29.32 -17.74
N ASP A 268 -15.45 28.80 -16.59
CA ASP A 268 -15.95 29.12 -15.24
C ASP A 268 -15.35 30.44 -14.67
N GLY A 269 -14.54 31.14 -15.46
CA GLY A 269 -14.00 32.46 -15.15
C GLY A 269 -12.70 32.48 -14.36
N TRP A 270 -11.99 31.34 -14.26
CA TRP A 270 -10.69 31.27 -13.60
C TRP A 270 -9.56 31.76 -14.49
N GLN A 271 -8.56 32.38 -13.87
CA GLN A 271 -7.25 32.59 -14.50
C GLN A 271 -6.41 31.32 -14.31
N VAL A 272 -6.01 30.70 -15.42
CA VAL A 272 -5.39 29.37 -15.43
C VAL A 272 -4.05 29.42 -16.15
N ALA A 273 -3.06 28.73 -15.59
CA ALA A 273 -1.84 28.36 -16.29
C ALA A 273 -1.78 26.83 -16.45
N GLN A 274 -1.13 26.35 -17.50
CA GLN A 274 -0.96 24.94 -17.79
C GLN A 274 0.51 24.59 -17.94
N ARG A 275 0.97 23.62 -17.16
CA ARG A 275 2.39 23.28 -17.06
C ARG A 275 2.96 22.73 -18.36
N SER A 276 2.23 21.85 -19.04
CA SER A 276 2.64 21.27 -20.33
C SER A 276 2.81 22.29 -21.47
N LEU A 277 2.32 23.52 -21.29
CA LEU A 277 2.47 24.64 -22.23
C LEU A 277 3.56 25.64 -21.81
N ASP A 278 4.42 25.26 -20.85
CA ASP A 278 5.46 26.10 -20.26
C ASP A 278 4.92 27.41 -19.68
N GLN A 279 3.69 27.40 -19.16
CA GLN A 279 3.07 28.57 -18.55
C GLN A 279 3.38 28.61 -17.05
N GLU A 280 4.04 29.69 -16.63
CA GLU A 280 4.34 29.96 -15.22
C GLU A 280 3.18 30.73 -14.55
N PRO A 281 2.86 30.45 -13.27
CA PRO A 281 1.80 31.16 -12.57
C PRO A 281 2.24 32.59 -12.20
N ASP A 282 1.69 33.58 -12.88
CA ASP A 282 1.81 34.99 -12.46
C ASP A 282 0.94 35.30 -11.22
N GLU A 283 0.91 36.57 -10.80
CA GLU A 283 0.13 37.00 -9.64
C GLU A 283 -1.40 36.92 -9.82
N HIS A 284 -1.89 36.79 -11.05
CA HIS A 284 -3.31 36.72 -11.39
C HIS A 284 -3.79 35.27 -11.59
N VAL A 285 -2.92 34.35 -12.01
CA VAL A 285 -3.23 32.93 -12.15
C VAL A 285 -3.74 32.38 -10.82
N GLN A 286 -4.89 31.74 -10.79
CA GLN A 286 -5.53 31.19 -9.58
C GLN A 286 -5.40 29.66 -9.51
N ILE A 287 -5.33 29.01 -10.67
CA ILE A 287 -5.18 27.56 -10.78
C ILE A 287 -4.05 27.25 -11.76
N LEU A 288 -3.06 26.49 -11.33
CA LEU A 288 -2.03 25.91 -12.18
C LEU A 288 -2.36 24.44 -12.42
N ILE A 289 -2.51 24.05 -13.67
CA ILE A 289 -2.72 22.65 -14.06
C ILE A 289 -1.36 21.99 -14.21
N ALA A 290 -1.10 21.00 -13.37
CA ALA A 290 0.10 20.18 -13.39
C ALA A 290 -0.18 18.89 -14.17
N ASP A 291 -0.13 18.98 -15.49
CA ASP A 291 -0.47 17.92 -16.45
C ASP A 291 0.76 17.24 -17.06
N THR A 292 1.81 17.11 -16.27
CA THR A 292 3.07 16.42 -16.60
C THR A 292 3.29 15.26 -15.63
N ASP A 293 3.77 14.11 -16.13
CA ASP A 293 3.85 12.88 -15.35
C ASP A 293 5.03 12.86 -14.36
N ASP A 294 6.10 13.61 -14.62
CA ASP A 294 7.40 13.53 -13.94
C ASP A 294 7.68 14.66 -12.94
N GLU A 295 6.77 15.62 -12.79
CA GLU A 295 6.96 16.79 -11.91
C GLU A 295 6.24 16.66 -10.55
N MET A 296 5.63 15.52 -10.23
CA MET A 296 4.94 15.34 -8.95
C MET A 296 5.84 15.58 -7.73
N GLY A 297 7.13 15.26 -7.84
CA GLY A 297 8.12 15.53 -6.79
C GLY A 297 8.34 17.03 -6.54
N LEU A 298 8.21 17.87 -7.56
CA LEU A 298 8.23 19.33 -7.44
C LEU A 298 6.99 19.81 -6.68
N TRP A 299 5.80 19.41 -7.14
CA TRP A 299 4.53 19.90 -6.59
C TRP A 299 4.35 19.54 -5.11
N LEU A 300 4.73 18.34 -4.70
CA LEU A 300 4.66 17.91 -3.30
C LEU A 300 5.64 18.67 -2.38
N ARG A 301 6.79 19.14 -2.91
CA ARG A 301 7.76 19.93 -2.15
C ARG A 301 7.39 21.41 -2.05
N ILE A 302 6.66 21.93 -3.05
CA ILE A 302 6.19 23.33 -3.09
C ILE A 302 4.88 23.51 -2.31
N ALA A 303 4.00 22.51 -2.29
CA ALA A 303 2.70 22.58 -1.65
C ALA A 303 2.72 21.96 -0.23
N PRO A 304 2.65 22.78 0.84
CA PRO A 304 2.60 22.26 2.22
C PRO A 304 1.30 21.51 2.54
N VAL A 305 0.25 21.69 1.73
CA VAL A 305 -1.05 21.02 1.89
C VAL A 305 -1.37 20.27 0.61
N CYS A 306 -1.65 18.98 0.71
CA CYS A 306 -1.97 18.12 -0.42
C CYS A 306 -3.29 17.39 -0.19
N PHE A 307 -4.25 17.62 -1.07
CA PHE A 307 -5.47 16.82 -1.18
C PHE A 307 -5.24 15.64 -2.12
N MET A 308 -5.44 14.43 -1.59
CA MET A 308 -5.33 13.17 -2.31
C MET A 308 -6.67 12.85 -2.98
N GLY A 309 -6.74 13.06 -4.30
CA GLY A 309 -7.91 12.80 -5.13
C GLY A 309 -8.23 11.32 -5.31
N ASN A 310 -9.20 11.05 -6.20
CA ASN A 310 -9.85 9.77 -6.36
C ASN A 310 -10.38 9.25 -5.00
N SER A 311 -10.95 10.11 -4.17
CA SER A 311 -11.31 9.83 -2.78
C SER A 311 -12.62 10.46 -2.29
N LEU A 312 -13.17 11.47 -2.97
CA LEU A 312 -14.40 12.19 -2.60
C LEU A 312 -15.68 11.54 -3.14
N ILE A 313 -15.60 10.87 -4.29
CA ILE A 313 -16.78 10.32 -4.97
C ILE A 313 -16.96 8.84 -4.64
N LYS A 314 -18.21 8.44 -4.41
CA LYS A 314 -18.55 7.05 -4.13
C LYS A 314 -18.12 6.13 -5.27
N GLY A 315 -17.37 5.08 -4.94
CA GLY A 315 -16.81 4.14 -5.91
C GLY A 315 -15.34 4.42 -6.23
N ALA A 316 -14.81 5.55 -5.80
CA ALA A 316 -13.38 5.84 -5.86
C ALA A 316 -12.57 4.91 -4.96
N THR A 317 -11.28 4.78 -5.27
CA THR A 317 -10.38 3.81 -4.63
C THR A 317 -9.31 4.45 -3.75
N GLY A 318 -9.15 5.77 -3.82
CA GLY A 318 -8.09 6.55 -3.19
C GLY A 318 -6.82 6.61 -4.04
N CYS A 319 -5.83 7.32 -3.51
CA CYS A 319 -4.44 7.31 -3.97
C CYS A 319 -3.49 7.13 -2.78
N SER A 320 -2.30 6.58 -3.05
CA SER A 320 -1.29 6.32 -2.02
C SER A 320 -0.84 7.63 -1.38
N PRO A 321 -0.96 7.82 -0.06
CA PRO A 321 -0.55 9.06 0.60
C PRO A 321 0.97 9.18 0.78
N ASN A 322 1.72 8.12 0.50
CA ASN A 322 3.10 7.95 0.99
C ASN A 322 4.08 8.97 0.40
N ALA A 323 3.94 9.33 -0.88
CA ALA A 323 4.77 10.37 -1.48
C ALA A 323 4.53 11.74 -0.81
N ALA A 324 3.26 12.07 -0.51
CA ALA A 324 2.90 13.33 0.10
C ALA A 324 3.40 13.46 1.54
N THR A 325 3.20 12.41 2.35
CA THR A 325 3.68 12.40 3.74
C THR A 325 5.20 12.43 3.83
N SER A 326 5.89 11.74 2.93
CA SER A 326 7.35 11.65 2.95
C SER A 326 8.04 12.90 2.43
N LEU A 327 7.37 13.68 1.57
CA LEU A 327 7.85 14.96 1.05
C LEU A 327 7.37 16.16 1.88
N GLY A 328 6.71 15.90 3.03
CA GLY A 328 6.40 16.92 4.02
C GLY A 328 5.11 17.71 3.75
N SER A 329 4.14 17.13 3.03
CA SER A 329 2.81 17.73 2.87
C SER A 329 1.85 17.25 3.98
N ALA A 330 1.02 18.17 4.48
CA ALA A 330 -0.17 17.86 5.25
C ALA A 330 -1.23 17.23 4.34
N VAL A 331 -1.77 16.06 4.72
CA VAL A 331 -2.62 15.26 3.83
C VAL A 331 -4.10 15.46 4.12
N LEU A 332 -4.86 15.81 3.08
CA LEU A 332 -6.31 15.79 3.06
C LEU A 332 -6.80 14.67 2.14
N HIS A 333 -7.90 14.00 2.47
CA HIS A 333 -8.49 12.99 1.59
C HIS A 333 -10.00 12.90 1.78
N GLY A 334 -10.70 12.35 0.80
CA GLY A 334 -12.11 12.01 0.93
C GLY A 334 -12.34 10.65 1.62
N PRO A 335 -13.61 10.29 1.86
CA PRO A 335 -13.97 9.08 2.60
C PRO A 335 -13.80 7.76 1.80
N PHE A 336 -13.58 7.83 0.49
CA PHE A 336 -13.53 6.66 -0.40
C PHE A 336 -12.10 6.26 -0.77
N ILE A 337 -11.42 5.64 0.19
CA ILE A 337 -9.98 5.27 0.15
C ILE A 337 -9.76 3.76 0.20
N SER A 338 -10.66 2.99 -0.41
CA SER A 338 -10.73 1.53 -0.23
C SER A 338 -9.46 0.75 -0.58
N LYS A 339 -8.61 1.25 -1.48
CA LYS A 339 -7.33 0.63 -1.85
C LYS A 339 -6.21 0.89 -0.82
N TYR A 340 -6.32 1.96 -0.04
CA TYR A 340 -5.26 2.44 0.85
C TYR A 340 -5.74 2.63 2.31
N ILE A 341 -6.79 1.90 2.70
CA ILE A 341 -7.48 2.12 3.98
C ILE A 341 -6.55 1.92 5.18
N LEU A 342 -5.57 1.02 5.09
CA LEU A 342 -4.61 0.78 6.16
C LEU A 342 -3.67 1.97 6.38
N GLY A 343 -3.13 2.53 5.30
CA GLY A 343 -2.22 3.67 5.35
C GLY A 343 -2.91 4.92 5.87
N TYR A 344 -4.07 5.26 5.32
CA TYR A 344 -4.86 6.40 5.80
C TYR A 344 -5.30 6.23 7.27
N ALA A 345 -5.75 5.03 7.68
CA ALA A 345 -6.13 4.83 9.08
C ALA A 345 -4.98 5.08 10.08
N ARG A 346 -3.73 4.78 9.69
CA ARG A 346 -2.55 5.12 10.49
C ARG A 346 -2.32 6.63 10.54
N LEU A 347 -2.40 7.30 9.38
CA LEU A 347 -2.23 8.74 9.29
C LEU A 347 -3.30 9.49 10.08
N ASP A 348 -4.57 9.10 9.95
CA ASP A 348 -5.69 9.66 10.71
C ASP A 348 -5.49 9.51 12.22
N THR A 349 -5.05 8.33 12.66
CA THR A 349 -4.79 8.05 14.08
C THR A 349 -3.64 8.90 14.62
N ALA A 350 -2.63 9.19 13.80
CA ALA A 350 -1.49 10.03 14.14
C ALA A 350 -1.76 11.54 14.00
N GLY A 351 -2.93 11.94 13.48
CA GLY A 351 -3.21 13.34 13.14
C GLY A 351 -2.44 13.84 11.91
N ALA A 352 -1.89 12.93 11.11
CA ALA A 352 -1.11 13.18 9.91
C ALA A 352 -1.96 13.30 8.63
N ALA A 353 -3.23 12.93 8.71
CA ALA A 353 -4.21 13.12 7.65
C ALA A 353 -5.54 13.63 8.21
N ARG A 354 -6.36 14.22 7.34
CA ARG A 354 -7.71 14.69 7.68
C ARG A 354 -8.71 14.35 6.58
N GLU A 355 -9.73 13.57 6.95
CA GLU A 355 -10.87 13.27 6.09
C GLU A 355 -11.75 14.52 5.84
N VAL A 356 -12.15 14.73 4.59
CA VAL A 356 -13.08 15.77 4.15
C VAL A 356 -14.13 15.19 3.19
N GLY A 357 -15.41 15.36 3.49
CA GLY A 357 -16.51 14.74 2.74
C GLY A 357 -17.17 15.61 1.67
N ASN A 358 -16.85 16.91 1.61
CA ASN A 358 -17.47 17.85 0.65
C ASN A 358 -16.65 19.14 0.49
N ALA A 359 -17.04 19.99 -0.46
CA ALA A 359 -16.35 21.25 -0.77
C ALA A 359 -16.22 22.19 0.42
N THR A 360 -17.24 22.27 1.30
CA THR A 360 -17.20 23.14 2.47
C THR A 360 -16.15 22.66 3.49
N GLN A 361 -16.12 21.35 3.76
CA GLN A 361 -15.12 20.75 4.64
C GLN A 361 -13.71 20.85 4.06
N LEU A 362 -13.55 20.62 2.75
CA LEU A 362 -12.27 20.78 2.06
C LEU A 362 -11.79 22.23 2.14
N ALA A 363 -12.65 23.21 1.87
CA ALA A 363 -12.30 24.62 1.96
C ALA A 363 -11.85 25.02 3.38
N ALA A 364 -12.60 24.58 4.40
CA ALA A 364 -12.26 24.85 5.79
C ALA A 364 -10.94 24.19 6.20
N ALA A 365 -10.68 22.96 5.75
CA ALA A 365 -9.44 22.25 6.01
C ALA A 365 -8.24 22.93 5.33
N VAL A 366 -8.38 23.34 4.06
CA VAL A 366 -7.35 24.11 3.36
C VAL A 366 -7.08 25.41 4.10
N GLN A 367 -8.11 26.20 4.43
CA GLN A 367 -7.98 27.46 5.17
C GLN A 367 -7.27 27.29 6.52
N ASP A 368 -7.59 26.23 7.26
CA ASP A 368 -6.96 25.90 8.54
C ASP A 368 -5.48 25.57 8.36
N LEU A 369 -5.14 24.78 7.34
CA LEU A 369 -3.78 24.35 7.04
C LEU A 369 -2.97 25.36 6.23
N LEU A 370 -3.53 26.52 5.85
CA LEU A 370 -2.72 27.64 5.35
C LEU A 370 -1.83 28.23 6.44
N ALA A 371 -2.13 27.99 7.71
CA ALA A 371 -1.26 28.33 8.83
C ALA A 371 -0.03 27.39 8.84
N PRO A 372 1.20 27.90 8.64
CA PRO A 372 2.38 27.07 8.47
C PRO A 372 2.68 26.14 9.65
N ASP A 373 2.38 26.56 10.87
CA ASP A 373 2.52 25.77 12.09
C ASP A 373 1.63 24.53 12.08
N LYS A 374 0.37 24.67 11.66
CA LYS A 374 -0.57 23.55 11.58
C LYS A 374 -0.22 22.57 10.46
N ALA A 375 0.18 23.09 9.29
CA ALA A 375 0.64 22.24 8.20
C ALA A 375 1.92 21.48 8.60
N ALA A 376 2.87 22.15 9.23
CA ALA A 376 4.12 21.53 9.68
C ALA A 376 3.90 20.45 10.74
N GLU A 377 3.00 20.66 11.71
CA GLU A 377 2.65 19.65 12.72
C GLU A 377 2.08 18.38 12.05
N MET A 378 1.12 18.53 11.15
CA MET A 378 0.50 17.42 10.42
C MET A 378 1.51 16.70 9.50
N ALA A 379 2.31 17.47 8.75
CA ALA A 379 3.34 16.94 7.88
C ALA A 379 4.42 16.15 8.66
N HIS A 380 4.83 16.65 9.82
CA HIS A 380 5.80 15.97 10.68
C HIS A 380 5.25 14.63 11.18
N ALA A 381 4.00 14.58 11.64
CA ALA A 381 3.35 13.33 12.01
C ALA A 381 3.28 12.34 10.83
N GLY A 382 3.05 12.83 9.60
CA GLY A 382 3.07 12.01 8.39
C GLY A 382 4.45 11.42 8.10
N TRP A 383 5.48 12.24 8.23
CA TRP A 383 6.87 11.82 8.02
C TRP A 383 7.32 10.75 9.01
N GLU A 384 6.93 10.83 10.29
CA GLU A 384 7.19 9.79 11.29
C GLU A 384 6.54 8.45 10.92
N ILE A 385 5.30 8.48 10.44
CA ILE A 385 4.58 7.26 10.02
C ILE A 385 5.23 6.61 8.80
N SER A 386 5.64 7.41 7.81
CA SER A 386 6.34 6.92 6.62
C SER A 386 7.71 6.33 6.95
N THR A 387 8.47 6.98 7.83
CA THR A 387 9.79 6.48 8.28
C THR A 387 9.64 5.13 8.99
N SER A 388 8.67 5.00 9.89
CA SER A 388 8.38 3.73 10.56
C SER A 388 7.96 2.61 9.58
N GLY A 389 7.31 2.94 8.46
CA GLY A 389 6.97 1.97 7.42
C GLY A 389 8.21 1.44 6.68
N ALA A 390 9.17 2.30 6.38
CA ALA A 390 10.44 1.91 5.75
C ALA A 390 11.26 1.00 6.67
N GLU A 391 11.39 1.36 7.96
CA GLU A 391 12.06 0.51 8.95
C GLU A 391 11.40 -0.88 9.08
N ALA A 392 10.07 -0.97 8.95
CA ALA A 392 9.35 -2.24 8.95
C ALA A 392 9.69 -3.11 7.74
N MET A 393 9.85 -2.49 6.57
CA MET A 393 10.27 -3.17 5.34
C MET A 393 11.69 -3.70 5.48
N ASP A 394 12.63 -2.88 5.95
CA ASP A 394 14.04 -3.25 6.14
C ASP A 394 14.18 -4.42 7.13
N HIS A 395 13.45 -4.39 8.24
CA HIS A 395 13.42 -5.50 9.19
C HIS A 395 12.89 -6.80 8.56
N ALA A 396 11.86 -6.71 7.73
CA ALA A 396 11.30 -7.89 7.06
C ALA A 396 12.30 -8.47 6.05
N ILE A 397 12.97 -7.61 5.29
CA ILE A 397 14.00 -7.98 4.33
C ILE A 397 15.17 -8.67 5.05
N ALA A 398 15.73 -8.05 6.09
CA ALA A 398 16.82 -8.62 6.89
C ALA A 398 16.47 -10.01 7.44
N LEU A 399 15.25 -10.17 7.97
CA LEU A 399 14.78 -11.46 8.45
C LEU A 399 14.67 -12.51 7.34
N ILE A 400 14.21 -12.12 6.16
CA ILE A 400 14.12 -13.03 5.01
C ILE A 400 15.52 -13.46 4.57
N TYR A 401 16.51 -12.56 4.59
CA TYR A 401 17.92 -12.91 4.36
C TYR A 401 18.42 -13.95 5.35
N ASP A 402 18.24 -13.71 6.65
CA ASP A 402 18.71 -14.61 7.71
C ASP A 402 18.11 -16.02 7.56
N VAL A 403 16.81 -16.09 7.21
CA VAL A 403 16.12 -17.37 7.00
C VAL A 403 16.60 -18.09 5.74
N LEU A 404 16.95 -17.35 4.68
CA LEU A 404 17.49 -17.93 3.44
C LEU A 404 18.98 -18.32 3.56
N ASN A 405 19.74 -17.67 4.45
CA ASN A 405 21.18 -17.86 4.65
C ASN A 405 21.54 -18.16 6.13
N PRO A 406 21.06 -19.26 6.71
CA PRO A 406 21.24 -19.55 8.14
C PRO A 406 22.70 -19.81 8.57
N GLN A 407 23.65 -19.87 7.63
CA GLN A 407 25.08 -20.12 7.92
C GLN A 407 25.92 -18.84 8.06
N GLU A 408 25.39 -17.66 7.73
CA GLU A 408 26.10 -16.36 7.84
C GLU A 408 25.73 -15.59 9.12
N ALA A 409 24.73 -16.05 9.88
CA ALA A 409 24.18 -15.38 11.07
C ALA A 409 24.87 -15.77 12.40
N LEU A 410 26.10 -16.29 12.37
CA LEU A 410 26.83 -16.82 13.55
C LEU A 410 28.18 -16.13 13.80
#